data_AF-A0A1Q7ERF0-F1
#
_entry.id   AF-A0A1Q7ERF0-F1
#
_cell.length_a   1.000
_cell.length_b   1.000
_cell.length_c   1.000
_cell.angle_alpha   90.00
_cell.angle_beta   90.00
_cell.angle_gamma   90.00
#
_symmetry.space_group_name_H-M   'P 1'
#
loop_
_entity.id
_entity.type
_entity.pdbx_description
1 polymer ?
#
loop_
_entity_poly.entity_id
_entity_poly.type
_entity_poly.pdbx_seq_one_letter_code
_entity_poly.pdbx_strand_id
1 'polypeptide(L)'
;MKIAPMFGRWGYFVGPRLFACFPVREKDRDLWIRLTAEDQARALRDRRVRPHRRFARRGWVELIIDDPAQMDLALRWLRRAWAATTRGPEEDEPDA
;
A
#
# COMPACT_ATOMS: atom_id res chain seq x y z
N MET A 1 -4.23 15.26 4.19
CA MET A 1 -4.51 13.81 4.07
C MET A 1 -6.01 13.64 3.97
N LYS A 2 -6.52 12.77 3.10
CA LYS A 2 -7.96 12.47 2.98
C LYS A 2 -8.19 10.97 3.19
N ILE A 3 -9.29 10.60 3.84
CA ILE A 3 -9.75 9.22 4.00
C ILE A 3 -11.12 9.12 3.32
N ALA A 4 -11.31 8.11 2.48
CA ALA A 4 -12.58 7.90 1.77
C ALA A 4 -12.83 6.40 1.47
N PRO A 5 -14.09 5.95 1.37
CA PRO A 5 -14.39 4.58 0.97
C PRO A 5 -13.86 4.29 -0.44
N MET A 6 -13.09 3.20 -0.58
CA MET A 6 -12.50 2.74 -1.84
C MET A 6 -12.47 1.21 -1.86
N PHE A 7 -13.06 0.57 -2.88
CA PHE A 7 -13.00 -0.88 -3.06
C PHE A 7 -13.51 -1.69 -1.84
N GLY A 8 -14.50 -1.17 -1.10
CA GLY A 8 -14.99 -1.79 0.15
C GLY A 8 -14.02 -1.66 1.33
N ARG A 9 -13.05 -0.73 1.25
CA ARG A 9 -11.99 -0.42 2.23
C ARG A 9 -11.97 1.07 2.56
N TRP A 10 -11.26 1.45 3.63
CA TRP A 10 -10.88 2.85 3.86
C TRP A 10 -9.62 3.18 3.06
N GLY A 11 -9.75 3.98 2.01
CA GLY A 11 -8.65 4.48 1.22
C GLY A 11 -7.99 5.71 1.84
N TYR A 12 -6.66 5.73 1.89
CA TYR A 12 -5.85 6.82 2.43
C TYR A 12 -5.12 7.56 1.32
N PHE A 13 -5.29 8.88 1.29
CA PHE A 13 -4.84 9.73 0.20
C PHE A 13 -3.90 10.86 0.65
N VAL A 14 -2.90 11.14 -0.19
CA VAL A 14 -2.12 12.38 -0.18
C VAL A 14 -2.44 13.15 -1.45
N GLY A 15 -3.07 14.33 -1.32
CA GLY A 15 -3.66 15.02 -2.45
C GLY A 15 -4.66 14.09 -3.19
N PRO A 16 -4.57 13.94 -4.52
CA PRO A 16 -5.43 13.02 -5.28
C PRO A 16 -4.94 11.56 -5.27
N ARG A 17 -3.83 11.25 -4.60
CA ARG A 17 -3.13 9.96 -4.74
C ARG A 17 -3.45 9.01 -3.60
N LEU A 18 -4.06 7.89 -3.95
CA LEU A 18 -4.30 6.77 -3.05
C LEU A 18 -3.01 5.97 -2.83
N PHE A 19 -2.63 5.75 -1.58
CA PHE A 19 -1.41 5.01 -1.23
C PHE A 19 -1.62 3.82 -0.29
N ALA A 20 -2.78 3.73 0.37
CA ALA A 20 -3.12 2.57 1.19
C ALA A 20 -4.64 2.35 1.26
N CYS A 21 -5.06 1.10 1.46
CA CYS A 21 -6.45 0.72 1.72
C CYS A 21 -6.51 -0.19 2.95
N PHE A 22 -7.22 0.26 3.98
CA PHE A 22 -7.37 -0.45 5.25
C PHE A 22 -8.71 -1.19 5.26
N PRO A 23 -8.79 -2.36 5.91
CA PRO A 23 -10.05 -3.07 6.06
C PRO A 23 -11.07 -2.22 6.84
N VAL A 24 -12.35 -2.34 6.48
CA VAL A 24 -13.44 -1.65 7.21
C VAL A 24 -13.90 -2.46 8.41
N ARG A 25 -13.93 -3.80 8.26
CA ARG A 25 -14.45 -4.69 9.29
C ARG A 25 -13.32 -5.12 10.21
N GLU A 26 -13.61 -5.18 11.50
CA GLU A 26 -12.64 -5.58 12.53
C GLU A 26 -12.06 -6.99 12.32
N LYS A 27 -12.86 -7.89 11.74
CA LYS A 27 -12.43 -9.26 11.41
C LYS A 27 -11.49 -9.34 10.20
N ASP A 28 -11.49 -8.32 9.34
CA ASP A 28 -10.65 -8.29 8.14
C ASP A 28 -9.27 -7.76 8.55
N ARG A 29 -8.22 -8.50 8.20
CA ARG A 29 -6.84 -8.21 8.64
C ARG A 29 -5.93 -7.78 7.49
N ASP A 30 -6.44 -7.71 6.27
CA ASP A 30 -5.62 -7.46 5.10
C ASP A 30 -5.46 -5.95 4.81
N LEU A 31 -4.22 -5.52 4.78
CA LEU A 31 -3.81 -4.15 4.51
C LEU A 31 -3.19 -4.08 3.11
N TRP A 32 -3.67 -3.13 2.30
CA TRP A 32 -3.10 -2.89 0.98
C TRP A 32 -2.27 -1.61 0.99
N ILE A 33 -1.09 -1.66 0.37
CA ILE A 33 -0.17 -0.53 0.30
C ILE A 33 0.33 -0.40 -1.13
N ARG A 34 0.34 0.82 -1.67
CA ARG A 34 0.97 1.13 -2.96
C ARG A 34 2.41 1.58 -2.71
N LEU A 35 3.37 0.83 -3.24
CA LEU A 35 4.80 1.09 -3.15
C LEU A 35 5.36 1.53 -4.51
N THR A 36 6.55 2.14 -4.51
CA THR A 36 7.34 2.30 -5.74
C THR A 36 7.77 0.92 -6.25
N ALA A 37 8.19 0.82 -7.52
CA ALA A 37 8.67 -0.45 -8.07
C ALA A 37 9.84 -1.03 -7.26
N GLU A 38 10.79 -0.17 -6.85
CA GLU A 38 11.93 -0.58 -6.02
C GLU A 38 11.49 -1.09 -4.64
N ASP A 39 10.60 -0.36 -3.97
CA ASP A 39 10.12 -0.75 -2.65
C ASP A 39 9.24 -1.98 -2.70
N GLN A 40 8.44 -2.15 -3.76
CA GLN A 40 7.68 -3.36 -4.00
C GLN A 40 8.61 -4.56 -4.17
N ALA A 41 9.66 -4.44 -4.98
CA ALA A 41 10.63 -5.51 -5.16
C ALA A 41 11.35 -5.88 -3.85
N ARG A 42 11.64 -4.88 -3.00
CA ARG A 42 12.21 -5.11 -1.65
C ARG A 42 11.21 -5.78 -0.71
N ALA A 43 9.95 -5.34 -0.71
CA ALA A 43 8.91 -5.87 0.16
C ALA A 43 8.60 -7.34 -0.16
N LEU A 44 8.53 -7.70 -1.43
CA LEU A 44 8.22 -9.06 -1.90
C LEU A 44 9.32 -10.09 -1.59
N ARG A 45 10.50 -9.67 -1.10
CA ARG A 45 11.52 -10.61 -0.58
C ARG A 45 11.12 -11.18 0.78
N ASP A 46 10.23 -10.52 1.51
CA ASP A 46 9.67 -11.02 2.77
C ASP A 46 8.41 -11.86 2.48
N ARG A 47 8.39 -13.11 2.96
CA ARG A 47 7.28 -14.05 2.72
C ARG A 47 5.93 -13.61 3.31
N ARG A 48 5.93 -12.64 4.24
CA ARG A 48 4.73 -12.06 4.84
C ARG A 48 4.05 -11.05 3.91
N VAL A 49 4.76 -10.53 2.91
CA VAL A 49 4.22 -9.59 1.93
C VAL A 49 3.87 -10.33 0.66
N ARG A 50 2.66 -10.08 0.13
CA ARG A 50 2.18 -10.70 -1.11
C ARG A 50 1.92 -9.63 -2.17
N PRO A 51 2.09 -9.96 -3.46
CA PRO A 51 1.63 -9.07 -4.52
C PRO A 51 0.09 -8.99 -4.48
N HIS A 52 -0.46 -7.78 -4.61
CA HIS A 52 -1.92 -7.62 -4.61
C HIS A 52 -2.53 -8.32 -5.83
N ARG A 53 -3.55 -9.16 -5.63
CA ARG A 53 -4.13 -10.06 -6.66
C ARG A 53 -4.44 -9.39 -8.01
N ARG A 54 -4.98 -8.17 -8.01
CA ARG A 54 -5.35 -7.43 -9.23
C ARG A 54 -4.42 -6.27 -9.61
N PHE A 55 -3.81 -5.61 -8.64
CA PHE A 55 -3.10 -4.34 -8.83
C PHE A 55 -1.58 -4.45 -8.60
N ALA A 56 -1.03 -5.66 -8.52
CA ALA A 56 0.40 -5.88 -8.31
C ALA A 56 1.28 -5.11 -9.30
N ARG A 57 0.94 -5.10 -10.60
CA ARG A 57 1.66 -4.33 -11.64
C ARG A 57 1.69 -2.82 -11.40
N ARG A 58 0.82 -2.29 -10.54
CA ARG A 58 0.72 -0.87 -10.18
C ARG A 58 1.36 -0.55 -8.83
N GLY A 59 2.25 -1.42 -8.34
CA GLY A 59 2.97 -1.26 -7.07
C GLY A 59 2.21 -1.73 -5.83
N TRP A 60 1.04 -2.35 -5.99
CA TRP A 60 0.23 -2.76 -4.83
C TRP A 60 0.69 -4.08 -4.22
N VAL A 61 0.84 -4.06 -2.90
CA VAL A 61 1.11 -5.24 -2.07
C VAL A 61 0.01 -5.42 -1.03
N GLU A 62 -0.09 -6.63 -0.51
CA GLU A 62 -1.02 -7.06 0.53
C GLU A 62 -0.23 -7.64 1.70
N LEU A 63 -0.57 -7.22 2.93
CA LEU A 63 -0.09 -7.79 4.19
C LEU A 63 -1.27 -8.23 5.03
N ILE A 64 -1.13 -9.30 5.81
CA ILE A 64 -2.13 -9.74 6.78
C ILE A 64 -1.65 -9.38 8.18
N ILE A 65 -2.38 -8.54 8.91
CA ILE A 65 -1.98 -8.08 10.24
C ILE A 65 -2.69 -8.91 11.30
N ASP A 66 -2.05 -10.01 11.70
CA ASP A 66 -2.52 -10.96 12.71
C ASP A 66 -1.73 -10.88 14.03
N ASP A 67 -0.51 -10.34 14.01
CA ASP A 67 0.35 -10.19 15.19
C ASP A 67 1.10 -8.83 15.22
N PRO A 68 1.73 -8.47 16.37
CA PRO A 68 2.48 -7.23 16.49
C PRO A 68 3.70 -7.10 15.56
N ALA A 69 4.39 -8.19 15.21
CA ALA A 69 5.54 -8.14 14.31
C ALA A 69 5.12 -7.77 12.88
N GLN A 70 3.91 -8.15 12.47
CA GLN A 70 3.31 -7.71 11.20
C GLN A 70 2.98 -6.22 11.22
N MET A 71 2.62 -5.66 12.38
CA MET A 71 2.37 -4.23 12.52
C MET A 71 3.63 -3.41 12.23
N ASP A 72 4.78 -3.79 12.79
CA ASP A 72 6.04 -3.07 12.54
C ASP A 72 6.45 -3.12 11.06
N LEU A 73 6.24 -4.27 10.41
CA LEU A 73 6.48 -4.43 8.98
C LEU A 73 5.53 -3.55 8.16
N ALA A 74 4.24 -3.54 8.49
CA ALA A 74 3.24 -2.71 7.84
C ALA A 74 3.54 -1.21 7.98
N LEU A 75 3.87 -0.76 9.20
CA LEU A 75 4.23 0.63 9.47
C LEU A 75 5.48 1.06 8.70
N ARG A 76 6.47 0.19 8.55
CA ARG A 76 7.66 0.45 7.71
C ARG A 76 7.24 0.75 6.26
N TRP A 77 6.41 -0.10 5.66
CA TRP A 77 5.99 0.07 4.27
C TRP A 77 5.01 1.23 4.09
N LEU A 78 4.11 1.46 5.04
CA LEU A 78 3.22 2.63 5.05
C LEU A 78 4.00 3.94 5.08
N ARG A 79 5.04 4.04 5.91
CA ARG A 79 5.90 5.24 5.96
C ARG A 79 6.58 5.51 4.63
N ARG A 80 7.10 4.46 3.97
CA ARG A 80 7.72 4.57 2.64
C ARG A 80 6.71 4.94 1.56
N ALA A 81 5.54 4.30 1.55
CA ALA A 81 4.44 4.60 0.64
C ALA A 81 3.97 6.06 0.78
N TRP A 82 3.78 6.51 2.02
CA TRP A 82 3.41 7.89 2.30
C TRP A 82 4.48 8.86 1.79
N ALA A 83 5.76 8.62 2.12
CA ALA A 83 6.88 9.46 1.70
C ALA A 83 7.03 9.52 0.16
N ALA A 84 6.86 8.40 -0.53
CA ALA A 84 6.88 8.37 -1.99
C ALA A 84 5.68 9.13 -2.58
N THR A 85 4.51 9.01 -1.96
CA THR A 85 3.30 9.68 -2.44
C THR A 85 3.34 11.19 -2.21
N THR A 86 3.93 11.67 -1.11
CA THR A 86 4.12 13.10 -0.83
C THR A 86 5.17 13.76 -1.71
N ARG A 87 6.21 13.05 -2.15
CA ARG A 87 7.28 13.61 -2.98
C ARG A 87 6.85 13.95 -4.42
N GLY A 88 5.69 13.48 -4.88
CA GLY A 88 5.35 13.60 -6.30
C GLY A 88 6.00 12.48 -7.12
N PRO A 89 5.65 12.29 -8.41
CA PRO A 89 6.31 11.30 -9.26
C PRO A 89 7.63 11.88 -9.75
N GLU A 90 8.73 11.14 -9.60
CA GLU A 90 9.67 11.07 -10.71
C GLU A 90 8.98 10.16 -11.74
N GLU A 91 8.45 10.79 -12.80
CA GLU A 91 8.01 10.19 -14.07
C GLU A 91 7.21 8.86 -14.00
N ASP A 92 5.88 8.96 -13.85
CA ASP A 92 4.97 8.01 -14.51
C ASP A 92 4.76 8.56 -15.93
N GLU A 93 5.55 8.08 -16.90
CA GLU A 93 5.38 8.33 -18.33
C GLU A 93 3.96 7.87 -18.74
N PRO A 94 3.14 8.71 -19.39
CA PRO A 94 1.84 8.26 -19.89
C PRO A 94 2.06 7.35 -21.10
N ASP A 95 1.49 6.14 -21.06
CA ASP A 95 1.29 5.33 -22.26
C ASP A 95 0.58 6.21 -23.31
N ALA A 96 1.33 6.57 -24.36
CA ALA A 96 0.87 7.25 -25.57
C ALA A 96 0.26 6.26 -26.56
#